data_AF-A0A094E5X4-F1
#
_entry.id   AF-A0A094E5X4-F1
#
_cell.length_a   1.000
_cell.length_b   1.000
_cell.length_c   1.000
_cell.angle_alpha   90.00
_cell.angle_beta   90.00
_cell.angle_gamma   90.00
#
_symmetry.space_group_name_H-M   'P 1'
#
loop_
_entity.id
_entity.type
_entity.pdbx_description
1 polymer ?
#
loop_
_entity_poly.entity_id
_entity_poly.type
_entity_poly.pdbx_seq_one_letter_code
_entity_poly.pdbx_strand_id
1 'polypeptide(L)'
;MKCFYAIFLSTLLGGGAFAANSKLNQYASISDCQSDSNIISHASPAEGSCHQVDGKTKALYLVTGSGAAGAQFIGYQQGSCGGPYVLGVTLDRGSCISRPDSLKSIEFGLIN
;
A
#
# COMPACT_ATOMS: atom_id res chain seq x y z
N MET A 1 26.95 34.93 -46.06
CA MET A 1 25.58 34.39 -45.91
C MET A 1 25.64 33.38 -44.77
N LYS A 2 24.88 33.60 -43.70
CA LYS A 2 24.94 32.85 -42.43
C LYS A 2 23.84 31.78 -42.44
N CYS A 3 24.21 30.51 -42.35
CA CYS A 3 23.25 29.44 -42.06
C CYS A 3 23.76 28.66 -40.85
N PHE A 4 23.41 29.16 -39.67
CA PHE A 4 23.57 28.45 -38.42
C PHE A 4 22.46 27.38 -38.33
N TYR A 5 22.83 26.11 -38.44
CA TYR A 5 21.94 25.00 -38.15
C TYR A 5 21.86 24.82 -36.63
N ALA A 6 20.82 25.40 -36.01
CA ALA A 6 20.45 25.09 -34.65
C ALA A 6 19.62 23.80 -34.67
N ILE A 7 20.24 22.66 -34.35
CA ILE A 7 19.52 21.42 -34.03
C ILE A 7 18.94 21.61 -32.64
N PHE A 8 17.65 21.95 -32.56
CA PHE A 8 16.88 21.87 -31.33
C PHE A 8 16.65 20.39 -31.01
N LEU A 9 17.53 19.82 -30.18
CA LEU A 9 17.31 18.53 -29.57
C LEU A 9 16.27 18.71 -28.46
N SER A 10 14.99 18.59 -28.82
CA SER A 10 13.88 18.55 -27.88
C SER A 10 14.04 17.32 -26.99
N THR A 11 14.52 17.53 -25.77
CA THR A 11 14.51 16.53 -24.71
C THR A 11 13.05 16.22 -24.39
N LEU A 12 12.52 15.13 -24.96
CA LEU A 12 11.35 14.47 -24.40
C LEU A 12 11.76 13.94 -23.02
N LEU A 13 11.57 14.75 -21.99
CA LEU A 13 11.29 14.23 -20.65
C LEU A 13 9.89 13.61 -20.69
N GLY A 14 9.79 12.46 -21.35
CA GLY A 14 8.73 11.49 -21.10
C GLY A 14 8.97 10.88 -19.74
N GLY A 15 8.81 11.67 -18.67
CA GLY A 15 8.63 11.17 -17.33
C GLY A 15 7.28 10.48 -17.29
N GLY A 16 7.23 9.23 -17.75
CA GLY A 16 6.11 8.36 -17.47
C GLY A 16 5.96 8.30 -15.95
N ALA A 17 4.91 8.90 -15.43
CA ALA A 17 4.50 8.65 -14.05
C ALA A 17 4.10 7.17 -14.02
N PHE A 18 5.05 6.30 -13.65
CA PHE A 18 4.69 4.94 -13.29
C PHE A 18 3.68 5.07 -12.16
N ALA A 19 2.47 4.55 -12.38
CA ALA A 19 1.48 4.50 -11.32
C ALA A 19 2.12 3.73 -10.17
N ALA A 20 2.30 4.39 -9.03
CA ALA A 20 2.82 3.71 -7.85
C ALA A 20 1.83 2.59 -7.51
N ASN A 21 2.30 1.36 -7.36
CA ASN A 21 1.45 0.27 -6.91
C ASN A 21 1.09 0.46 -5.43
N SER A 22 -0.07 -0.04 -5.03
CA SER A 22 -0.39 -0.16 -3.61
C SER A 22 0.62 -1.07 -2.91
N LYS A 23 0.85 -0.84 -1.62
CA LYS A 23 1.80 -1.62 -0.80
C LYS A 23 1.12 -2.04 0.49
N LEU A 24 1.34 -3.29 0.89
CA LEU A 24 1.01 -3.81 2.20
C LEU A 24 2.23 -4.59 2.70
N ASN A 25 2.88 -4.05 3.74
CA ASN A 25 4.00 -4.72 4.40
C ASN A 25 3.66 -5.02 5.86
N GLN A 26 4.17 -6.14 6.34
CA GLN A 26 4.00 -6.63 7.70
C GLN A 26 5.36 -6.77 8.38
N TYR A 27 5.47 -6.30 9.62
CA TYR A 27 6.71 -6.29 10.39
C TYR A 27 6.49 -6.81 11.81
N ALA A 28 7.53 -7.41 12.40
CA ALA A 28 7.50 -7.91 13.77
C ALA A 28 7.51 -6.80 14.83
N SER A 29 7.90 -5.57 14.46
CA SER A 29 7.96 -4.41 15.33
C SER A 29 7.80 -3.09 14.57
N ILE A 30 7.52 -1.99 15.28
CA ILE A 30 7.45 -0.64 14.70
C ILE A 30 8.82 -0.16 14.20
N SER A 31 9.90 -0.50 14.89
CA SER A 31 11.27 -0.13 14.46
C SER A 31 11.66 -0.82 13.16
N ASP A 32 11.29 -2.10 12.99
CA ASP A 32 11.50 -2.82 11.73
C ASP A 32 10.73 -2.15 10.58
N CYS A 33 9.51 -1.70 10.85
CA CYS A 33 8.72 -0.95 9.87
C CYS A 33 9.39 0.38 9.48
N GLN A 34 9.81 1.18 10.46
CA GLN A 34 10.41 2.49 10.22
C GLN A 34 11.74 2.42 9.46
N SER A 35 12.47 1.32 9.65
CA SER A 35 13.72 1.04 8.93
C SER A 35 13.53 0.21 7.65
N ASP A 36 12.29 -0.17 7.31
CA ASP A 36 11.92 -1.10 6.24
C ASP A 36 12.77 -2.39 6.22
N SER A 37 13.02 -2.95 7.40
CA SER A 37 13.88 -4.13 7.59
C SER A 37 13.08 -5.32 8.15
N ASN A 38 13.61 -6.54 8.01
CA ASN A 38 13.02 -7.78 8.57
C ASN A 38 11.53 -7.97 8.25
N ILE A 39 11.14 -7.66 7.01
CA ILE A 39 9.76 -7.76 6.53
C ILE A 39 9.28 -9.22 6.67
N ILE A 40 8.18 -9.43 7.40
CA ILE A 40 7.54 -10.74 7.52
C ILE A 40 6.85 -11.10 6.21
N SER A 41 6.14 -10.13 5.63
CA SER A 41 5.38 -10.29 4.39
C SER A 41 5.26 -8.95 3.68
N HIS A 42 5.33 -8.96 2.35
CA HIS A 42 5.02 -7.82 1.49
C HIS A 42 4.07 -8.25 0.38
N ALA A 43 3.18 -7.34 0.00
CA ALA A 43 2.24 -7.52 -1.09
C ALA A 43 2.01 -6.21 -1.84
N SER A 44 1.68 -6.33 -3.13
CA SER A 44 1.13 -5.24 -3.94
C SER A 44 -0.35 -5.52 -4.17
N PRO A 45 -1.22 -5.14 -3.23
CA PRO A 45 -2.63 -5.52 -3.25
C PRO A 45 -3.37 -4.88 -4.42
N ALA A 46 -4.20 -5.67 -5.10
CA ALA A 46 -5.22 -5.20 -6.03
C ALA A 46 -6.53 -4.89 -5.28
N GLU A 47 -7.36 -4.02 -5.83
CA GLU A 47 -8.67 -3.73 -5.21
C GLU A 47 -9.52 -5.00 -5.12
N GLY A 48 -10.26 -5.17 -4.02
CA GLY A 48 -11.00 -6.37 -3.65
C GLY A 48 -10.13 -7.53 -3.14
N SER A 49 -8.80 -7.37 -3.06
CA SER A 49 -7.94 -8.45 -2.55
C SER A 49 -7.90 -8.49 -1.02
N CYS A 50 -7.97 -9.71 -0.49
CA CYS A 50 -7.85 -10.00 0.94
C CYS A 50 -6.48 -10.58 1.28
N HIS A 51 -5.85 -10.06 2.34
CA HIS A 51 -4.53 -10.46 2.81
C HIS A 51 -4.59 -10.88 4.27
N GLN A 52 -4.01 -12.03 4.59
CA GLN A 52 -3.94 -12.48 5.98
C GLN A 52 -2.87 -11.69 6.74
N VAL A 53 -3.14 -11.39 8.00
CA VAL A 53 -2.16 -10.81 8.91
C VAL A 53 -1.47 -11.93 9.67
N ASP A 54 -0.15 -12.02 9.51
CA ASP A 54 0.65 -13.01 10.22
C ASP A 54 0.54 -12.82 11.75
N GLY A 55 0.52 -13.93 12.49
CA GLY A 55 0.38 -13.89 13.95
C GLY A 55 1.49 -13.11 14.66
N LYS A 56 2.69 -13.04 14.06
CA LYS A 56 3.87 -12.32 14.56
C LYS A 56 3.87 -10.84 14.19
N THR A 57 3.03 -10.40 13.26
CA THR A 57 2.98 -9.00 12.83
C THR A 57 2.60 -8.09 13.98
N LYS A 58 3.36 -7.03 14.22
CA LYS A 58 3.05 -5.98 15.20
C LYS A 58 2.99 -4.59 14.58
N ALA A 59 3.50 -4.42 13.37
CA ALA A 59 3.41 -3.18 12.62
C ALA A 59 3.08 -3.43 11.16
N LEU A 60 2.45 -2.45 10.54
CA LEU A 60 2.06 -2.45 9.13
C LEU A 60 2.57 -1.19 8.45
N TYR A 61 2.88 -1.31 7.16
CA TYR A 61 3.07 -0.17 6.28
C TYR A 61 2.16 -0.32 5.07
N LEU A 62 1.23 0.62 4.94
CA LEU A 62 0.13 0.57 3.97
C LEU A 62 0.21 1.80 3.06
N VAL A 63 0.17 1.60 1.75
CA VAL A 63 0.18 2.68 0.75
C VAL A 63 -0.85 2.37 -0.31
N THR A 64 -1.65 3.37 -0.65
CA THR A 64 -2.56 3.32 -1.79
C THR A 64 -1.83 3.84 -3.01
N GLY A 65 -1.77 3.01 -4.05
CA GLY A 65 -1.21 3.38 -5.33
C GLY A 65 -2.00 4.49 -6.03
N SER A 66 -1.36 5.26 -6.90
CA SER A 66 -2.00 6.38 -7.61
C SER A 66 -3.11 5.95 -8.56
N GLY A 67 -3.11 4.69 -9.00
CA GLY A 67 -4.15 4.10 -9.84
C GLY A 67 -5.40 3.61 -9.08
N ALA A 68 -5.37 3.63 -7.74
CA ALA A 68 -6.45 3.13 -6.88
C ALA A 68 -7.05 4.28 -6.04
N ALA A 69 -7.38 5.39 -6.71
CA ALA A 69 -7.97 6.56 -6.05
C ALA A 69 -9.32 6.19 -5.43
N GLY A 70 -9.46 6.40 -4.11
CA GLY A 70 -10.66 6.07 -3.34
C GLY A 70 -10.56 4.77 -2.55
N ALA A 71 -9.65 3.86 -2.92
CA ALA A 71 -9.46 2.60 -2.21
C ALA A 71 -8.86 2.81 -0.81
N GLN A 72 -9.28 1.95 0.12
CA GLN A 72 -8.92 1.96 1.53
C GLN A 72 -8.44 0.58 1.98
N PHE A 73 -7.63 0.56 3.03
CA PHE A 73 -7.30 -0.67 3.73
C PHE A 73 -8.30 -0.87 4.86
N ILE A 74 -9.03 -1.98 4.81
CA ILE A 74 -10.10 -2.32 5.72
C ILE A 74 -9.65 -3.50 6.57
N GLY A 75 -9.62 -3.32 7.89
CA GLY A 75 -9.21 -4.37 8.82
C GLY A 75 -10.36 -5.27 9.28
N TYR A 76 -10.12 -6.58 9.32
CA TYR A 76 -11.09 -7.60 9.76
C TYR A 76 -10.58 -8.41 10.95
N GLN A 77 -11.50 -8.80 11.84
CA GLN A 77 -11.20 -9.64 13.00
C GLN A 77 -11.23 -11.15 12.71
N GLN A 78 -11.65 -11.54 11.51
CA GLN A 78 -11.63 -12.92 11.05
C GLN A 78 -10.56 -13.09 9.97
N GLY A 79 -10.11 -14.34 9.78
CA GLY A 79 -9.33 -14.68 8.61
C GLY A 79 -10.20 -14.59 7.35
N SER A 80 -9.59 -14.24 6.23
CA SER A 80 -10.21 -14.27 4.89
C SER A 80 -11.22 -13.16 4.61
N CYS A 81 -11.16 -12.04 5.35
CA CYS A 81 -12.00 -10.86 5.13
C CYS A 81 -13.50 -11.20 5.07
N GLY A 82 -13.93 -12.21 5.84
CA GLY A 82 -15.32 -12.65 5.95
C GLY A 82 -15.92 -12.34 7.32
N GLY A 83 -17.24 -12.34 7.41
CA GLY A 83 -18.00 -12.17 8.66
C GLY A 83 -18.97 -11.00 8.64
N PRO A 84 -19.87 -10.88 9.64
CA PRO A 84 -20.74 -9.72 9.76
C PRO A 84 -19.86 -8.48 9.82
N TYR A 85 -20.19 -7.47 9.01
CA TYR A 85 -19.56 -6.16 8.97
C TYR A 85 -19.53 -5.54 10.38
N VAL A 86 -18.56 -5.93 11.20
CA VAL A 86 -18.09 -5.08 12.28
C VAL A 86 -17.31 -4.01 11.55
N LEU A 87 -18.01 -2.96 11.11
CA LEU A 87 -17.52 -1.79 10.39
C LEU A 87 -16.00 -1.74 10.42
N GLY A 88 -15.41 -2.30 9.35
CA GLY A 88 -13.98 -2.55 9.30
C GLY A 88 -13.25 -1.25 9.60
N VAL A 89 -12.28 -1.32 10.49
CA VAL A 89 -11.49 -0.14 10.83
C VAL A 89 -10.72 0.24 9.58
N THR A 90 -11.01 1.41 9.01
CA THR A 90 -10.14 2.01 7.99
C THR A 90 -8.77 2.19 8.63
N LEU A 91 -7.78 1.50 8.09
CA LEU A 91 -6.41 1.60 8.58
C LEU A 91 -5.75 2.83 7.98
N ASP A 92 -4.96 3.52 8.80
CA ASP A 92 -4.12 4.62 8.35
C ASP A 92 -3.08 4.16 7.31
N ARG A 93 -2.67 5.09 6.44
CA ARG A 93 -1.77 4.84 5.32
C ARG A 93 -0.68 5.91 5.20
N GLY A 94 0.42 5.57 4.54
CA GLY A 94 1.54 6.46 4.29
C GLY A 94 2.57 6.51 5.42
N SER A 95 2.30 5.87 6.56
CA SER A 95 3.22 5.75 7.69
C SER A 95 3.20 4.35 8.27
N CYS A 96 4.20 4.04 9.10
CA CYS A 96 4.20 2.84 9.93
C CYS A 96 3.15 2.95 11.02
N ILE A 97 2.31 1.92 11.14
CA ILE A 97 1.22 1.88 12.12
C ILE A 97 1.36 0.62 12.99
N SER A 98 0.99 0.74 14.26
CA SER A 98 0.88 -0.43 15.14
C SER A 98 -0.32 -1.27 14.72
N ARG A 99 -0.11 -2.58 14.59
CA ARG A 99 -1.19 -3.52 14.27
C ARG A 99 -2.15 -3.61 15.45
N PRO A 100 -3.46 -3.36 15.28
CA PRO A 100 -4.46 -3.69 16.30
C PRO A 100 -4.44 -5.19 16.61
N ASP A 101 -4.51 -5.59 17.88
CA ASP A 101 -4.38 -7.01 18.27
C ASP A 101 -5.53 -7.90 17.79
N SER A 102 -6.70 -7.31 17.54
CA SER A 102 -7.86 -8.00 16.99
C SER A 102 -7.78 -8.22 15.47
N LEU A 103 -6.82 -7.60 14.78
CA LEU A 103 -6.71 -7.66 13.32
C LEU A 103 -6.17 -9.03 12.86
N LYS A 104 -6.91 -9.69 11.95
CA LYS A 104 -6.57 -11.00 11.38
C LYS A 104 -6.42 -11.00 9.87
N SER A 105 -7.14 -10.12 9.17
CA SER A 105 -6.97 -9.94 7.72
C SER A 105 -7.23 -8.49 7.32
N ILE A 106 -6.75 -8.11 6.15
CA ILE A 106 -6.84 -6.76 5.57
C ILE A 106 -7.36 -6.90 4.15
N GLU A 107 -8.43 -6.21 3.83
CA GLU A 107 -8.90 -6.04 2.45
C GLU A 107 -8.44 -4.70 1.91
N PHE A 108 -8.07 -4.65 0.64
CA PHE A 108 -7.89 -3.40 -0.07
C PHE A 108 -9.12 -3.13 -0.92
N GLY A 109 -10.07 -2.33 -0.45
CA GLY A 109 -11.39 -2.19 -1.07
C GLY A 109 -11.96 -0.76 -0.98
N LEU A 110 -13.10 -0.54 -1.62
CA LEU A 110 -13.88 0.69 -1.51
C LEU A 110 -14.92 0.55 -0.38
N ILE A 111 -15.01 1.54 0.49
CA ILE A 111 -16.15 1.66 1.40
C ILE A 111 -17.26 2.38 0.62
N ASN A 112 -18.32 1.66 0.26
CA ASN A 112 -19.54 2.22 -0.32
C ASN A 112 -20.42 2.85 0.76
#